data_AF-A0A096DF63-F1
#
_entry.id   AF-A0A096DF63-F1
#
_cell.length_a   1.000
_cell.length_b   1.000
_cell.length_c   1.000
_cell.angle_alpha   90.00
_cell.angle_beta   90.00
_cell.angle_gamma   90.00
#
_symmetry.space_group_name_H-M   'P 1'
#
loop_
_entity.id
_entity.type
_entity.pdbx_description
1 polymer ?
#
loop_
_entity_poly.entity_id
_entity_poly.type
_entity_poly.pdbx_seq_one_letter_code
_entity_poly.pdbx_strand_id
1 'polypeptide(L)'
;MSRPKYPWWGYVREILRRYPDYTTEAEAAAVTSAIAQTGQMPDGQRRLSVIGMVFFRKTHTLHGAALEASCSYATAKRWQQAFIREVACNFKCNSLIES
;
A
#
# COMPACT_ATOMS: atom_id res chain seq x y z
N MET A 1 13.96 -11.24 -15.41
CA MET A 1 13.89 -9.78 -15.69
C MET A 1 13.64 -9.02 -14.39
N SER A 2 14.62 -8.25 -13.91
CA SER A 2 14.46 -7.36 -12.75
C SER A 2 13.61 -6.15 -13.15
N ARG A 3 12.49 -5.93 -12.45
CA ARG A 3 11.62 -4.77 -12.69
C ARG A 3 12.40 -3.48 -12.35
N PRO A 4 12.32 -2.41 -13.16
CA PRO A 4 12.98 -1.15 -12.85
C PRO A 4 12.60 -0.70 -11.43
N LYS A 5 13.59 -0.39 -10.58
CA LYS A 5 13.33 0.28 -9.30
C LYS A 5 13.06 1.74 -9.61
N TYR A 6 11.81 2.06 -9.90
CA TYR A 6 11.43 3.44 -10.14
C TYR A 6 11.61 4.27 -8.87
N PRO A 7 12.13 5.51 -8.94
CA PRO A 7 12.31 6.39 -7.78
C PRO A 7 11.03 6.56 -6.94
N TRP A 8 9.88 6.64 -7.60
CA TRP A 8 8.57 6.75 -6.93
C TRP A 8 8.25 5.55 -6.02
N TRP A 9 8.79 4.36 -6.29
CA TRP A 9 8.55 3.18 -5.46
C TRP A 9 9.14 3.35 -4.06
N GLY A 10 10.35 3.91 -3.98
CA GLY A 10 11.00 4.22 -2.70
C GLY A 10 10.21 5.29 -1.95
N TYR A 11 9.81 6.34 -2.66
CA TYR A 11 9.02 7.43 -2.09
C TYR A 11 7.67 6.96 -1.51
N VAL A 12 6.89 6.17 -2.26
CA VAL A 12 5.60 5.66 -1.77
C VAL A 12 5.77 4.71 -0.59
N ARG A 13 6.81 3.88 -0.58
CA ARG A 13 7.12 3.05 0.59
C ARG A 13 7.45 3.89 1.82
N GLU A 14 8.11 5.02 1.61
CA GLU A 14 8.45 5.96 2.68
C GLU A 14 7.21 6.73 3.18
N ILE A 15 6.26 7.06 2.31
CA ILE A 15 4.93 7.55 2.71
C ILE A 15 4.23 6.51 3.59
N LEU A 16 4.12 5.26 3.12
CA LEU A 16 3.46 4.17 3.85
C LEU A 16 4.13 3.84 5.19
N ARG A 17 5.45 4.05 5.29
CA ARG A 17 6.20 3.86 6.53
C ARG A 17 5.88 4.94 7.56
N ARG A 18 5.61 6.18 7.11
CA ARG A 18 5.34 7.32 7.98
C ARG A 18 3.87 7.39 8.39
N TYR A 19 2.95 7.07 7.46
CA TYR A 19 1.50 7.12 7.67
C TYR A 19 1.02 6.45 8.98
N PRO A 20 0.05 7.05 9.71
CA PRO A 20 -0.62 8.33 9.38
C PRO A 20 0.18 9.57 9.80
N ASP A 21 1.28 9.41 10.51
CA ASP A 21 2.09 10.51 11.02
C ASP A 21 3.04 11.05 9.95
N TYR A 22 3.39 12.34 10.02
CA TYR A 22 4.43 12.94 9.16
C TYR A 22 4.21 12.76 7.65
N THR A 23 2.94 12.73 7.21
CA THR A 23 2.52 12.77 5.81
C THR A 23 1.84 14.09 5.48
N THR A 24 2.03 14.60 4.27
CA THR A 24 1.24 15.76 3.79
C THR A 24 -0.23 15.39 3.59
N GLU A 25 -1.12 16.38 3.46
CA GLU A 25 -2.54 16.13 3.17
C GLU A 25 -2.73 15.31 1.89
N ALA A 26 -2.01 15.65 0.81
CA ALA A 26 -2.03 14.91 -0.44
C ALA A 26 -1.53 13.46 -0.30
N GLU A 27 -0.46 13.23 0.48
CA GLU A 27 0.06 11.89 0.77
C GLU A 27 -0.97 11.06 1.56
N ALA A 28 -1.56 11.64 2.60
CA ALA A 28 -2.57 10.99 3.43
C ALA A 28 -3.85 10.69 2.64
N ALA A 29 -4.29 11.62 1.79
CA ALA A 29 -5.45 11.45 0.90
C ALA A 29 -5.22 10.31 -0.11
N ALA A 30 -4.00 10.20 -0.67
CA ALA A 30 -3.65 9.12 -1.57
C ALA A 30 -3.69 7.74 -0.90
N VAL A 31 -3.17 7.63 0.33
CA VAL A 31 -3.23 6.40 1.12
C VAL A 31 -4.67 6.04 1.49
N THR A 32 -5.47 7.02 1.93
CA THR A 32 -6.87 6.82 2.31
C THR A 32 -7.71 6.36 1.11
N SER A 33 -7.52 6.99 -0.04
CA SER A 33 -8.14 6.57 -1.31
C SER A 33 -7.74 5.15 -1.71
N ALA A 34 -6.45 4.79 -1.53
CA ALA A 34 -5.98 3.45 -1.83
C ALA A 34 -6.58 2.39 -0.89
N ILE A 35 -6.76 2.71 0.39
CA ILE A 35 -7.44 1.85 1.36
C ILE A 35 -8.89 1.61 0.93
N ALA A 36 -9.61 2.68 0.60
CA ALA A 36 -11.00 2.60 0.14
C ALA A 36 -11.14 1.72 -1.11
N GLN A 37 -10.32 1.97 -2.13
CA GLN A 37 -10.33 1.19 -3.37
C GLN A 37 -9.94 -0.28 -3.14
N THR A 38 -8.93 -0.54 -2.31
CA THR A 38 -8.51 -1.92 -1.98
C THR A 38 -9.60 -2.68 -1.22
N GLY A 39 -10.38 -1.98 -0.38
CA GLY A 39 -11.53 -2.56 0.32
C GLY A 39 -12.65 -3.04 -0.61
N GLN A 40 -12.80 -2.43 -1.78
CA GLN A 40 -13.78 -2.82 -2.80
C GLN A 40 -13.31 -3.95 -3.73
N MET A 41 -12.04 -4.37 -3.62
CA MET A 41 -11.51 -5.46 -4.44
C MET A 41 -11.97 -6.85 -3.91
N PRO A 42 -11.91 -7.90 -4.76
CA PRO A 42 -12.02 -9.27 -4.30
C PRO A 42 -10.97 -9.56 -3.21
N ASP A 43 -11.39 -10.21 -2.13
CA ASP A 43 -10.59 -10.42 -0.92
C ASP A 43 -10.16 -9.11 -0.23
N GLY A 44 -10.89 -8.02 -0.39
CA GLY A 44 -10.54 -6.69 0.14
C GLY A 44 -10.16 -6.70 1.62
N GLN A 45 -10.93 -7.41 2.46
CA GLN A 45 -10.62 -7.54 3.89
C GLN A 45 -9.29 -8.25 4.16
N ARG A 46 -9.01 -9.35 3.45
CA ARG A 46 -7.73 -10.07 3.58
C ARG A 46 -6.56 -9.24 3.07
N ARG A 47 -6.75 -8.51 1.97
CA ARG A 47 -5.75 -7.57 1.43
C ARG A 47 -5.43 -6.49 2.45
N LEU A 48 -6.45 -5.83 2.99
CA LEU A 48 -6.30 -4.79 4.00
C LEU A 48 -5.69 -5.31 5.30
N SER A 49 -5.99 -6.55 5.69
CA SER A 49 -5.34 -7.19 6.84
C SER A 49 -3.82 -7.33 6.62
N VAL A 50 -3.40 -7.88 5.47
CA VAL A 50 -1.97 -7.99 5.10
C VAL A 50 -1.30 -6.61 5.07
N ILE A 51 -1.93 -5.63 4.42
CA ILE A 51 -1.41 -4.25 4.30
C ILE A 51 -1.28 -3.61 5.69
N GLY A 52 -2.31 -3.74 6.52
CA GLY A 52 -2.35 -3.16 7.86
C GLY A 52 -1.28 -3.74 8.78
N MET A 53 -1.07 -5.06 8.75
CA MET A 53 0.00 -5.69 9.52
C MET A 53 1.40 -5.28 9.06
N VAL A 54 1.61 -5.14 7.74
CA VAL A 54 2.95 -4.91 7.17
C VAL A 54 3.33 -3.42 7.18
N PHE A 55 2.42 -2.51 6.83
CA PHE A 55 2.75 -1.10 6.64
C PHE A 55 2.35 -0.21 7.83
N PHE A 56 1.18 -0.41 8.41
CA PHE A 56 0.64 0.49 9.42
C PHE A 56 1.01 0.06 10.84
N ARG A 57 0.62 -1.16 11.23
CA ARG A 57 0.92 -1.73 12.56
C ARG A 57 2.35 -2.21 12.68
N LYS A 58 2.98 -2.59 11.55
CA LYS A 58 4.37 -3.07 11.45
C LYS A 58 4.68 -4.24 12.40
N THR A 59 3.69 -5.09 12.67
CA THR A 59 3.80 -6.22 13.60
C THR A 59 4.30 -7.49 12.93
N HIS A 60 4.14 -7.60 11.60
CA HIS A 60 4.48 -8.82 10.86
C HIS A 60 5.38 -8.49 9.66
N THR A 61 6.24 -9.46 9.33
CA THR A 61 6.83 -9.52 8.00
C THR A 61 5.76 -9.88 6.97
N LEU A 62 6.03 -9.67 5.68
CA LEU A 62 5.09 -10.06 4.62
C LEU A 62 4.75 -11.56 4.67
N HIS A 63 5.70 -12.42 5.05
CA HIS A 63 5.47 -13.85 5.21
C HIS A 63 4.56 -14.14 6.41
N GLY A 64 4.83 -13.54 7.57
CA GLY A 64 3.97 -13.68 8.75
C GLY A 64 2.54 -13.20 8.49
N ALA A 65 2.39 -12.05 7.82
CA ALA A 65 1.09 -11.51 7.43
C ALA A 65 0.34 -12.43 6.45
N ALA A 66 1.06 -13.14 5.57
CA ALA A 66 0.46 -14.09 4.65
C ALA A 66 -0.11 -15.31 5.39
N LEU A 67 0.62 -15.84 6.37
CA LEU A 67 0.16 -16.93 7.22
C LEU A 67 -1.09 -16.53 8.01
N GLU A 68 -1.06 -15.37 8.66
CA GLU A 68 -2.18 -14.83 9.44
C GLU A 68 -3.43 -14.60 8.56
N ALA A 69 -3.24 -14.04 7.36
CA ALA A 69 -4.35 -13.83 6.41
C ALA A 69 -4.78 -15.11 5.66
N SER A 70 -4.19 -16.26 5.97
CA SER A 70 -4.43 -17.55 5.31
C SER A 70 -4.27 -17.48 3.78
N CYS A 71 -3.20 -16.82 3.31
CA CYS A 71 -2.90 -16.70 1.88
C CYS A 71 -1.44 -17.08 1.57
N SER A 72 -1.17 -17.44 0.31
CA SER A 72 0.20 -17.76 -0.09
C SER A 72 1.08 -16.50 -0.10
N TYR A 73 2.38 -16.65 0.20
CA TYR A 73 3.34 -15.56 0.16
C TYR A 73 3.34 -14.82 -1.19
N ALA A 74 3.22 -15.55 -2.30
CA ALA A 74 3.11 -14.97 -3.64
C ALA A 74 1.87 -14.07 -3.78
N THR A 75 0.75 -14.45 -3.16
CA THR A 75 -0.48 -13.65 -3.15
C THR A 75 -0.34 -12.40 -2.30
N ALA A 76 0.18 -12.54 -1.07
CA ALA A 76 0.47 -11.39 -0.21
C ALA A 76 1.43 -10.39 -0.89
N LYS A 77 2.47 -10.88 -1.56
CA LYS A 77 3.40 -10.06 -2.36
C LYS A 77 2.69 -9.34 -3.50
N ARG A 78 1.78 -10.00 -4.22
CA ARG A 78 0.97 -9.33 -5.27
C ARG A 78 0.10 -8.23 -4.69
N TRP A 79 -0.60 -8.50 -3.59
CA TRP A 79 -1.44 -7.53 -2.90
C TRP A 79 -0.65 -6.32 -2.42
N GLN A 80 0.49 -6.54 -1.77
CA GLN A 80 1.39 -5.48 -1.33
C GLN A 80 1.85 -4.60 -2.50
N GLN A 81 2.27 -5.22 -3.61
CA GLN A 81 2.73 -4.47 -4.77
C GLN A 81 1.60 -3.73 -5.49
N ALA A 82 0.39 -4.30 -5.52
CA ALA A 82 -0.78 -3.63 -6.07
C ALA A 82 -1.13 -2.40 -5.23
N PHE A 83 -1.11 -2.51 -3.90
CA PHE A 83 -1.38 -1.41 -3.00
C PHE A 83 -0.39 -0.24 -3.18
N ILE A 84 0.91 -0.53 -3.27
CA ILE A 84 1.93 0.51 -3.55
C ILE A 84 1.66 1.24 -4.87
N ARG A 85 1.19 0.52 -5.91
CA ARG A 85 0.83 1.15 -7.18
C ARG A 85 -0.42 2.00 -7.05
N GLU A 86 -1.42 1.54 -6.30
CA GLU A 86 -2.65 2.28 -6.06
C GLU A 86 -2.40 3.62 -5.36
N VAL A 87 -1.57 3.62 -4.32
CA VAL A 87 -1.14 4.85 -3.65
C VAL A 87 -0.41 5.78 -4.63
N ALA A 88 0.47 5.25 -5.48
CA ALA A 88 1.17 6.05 -6.48
C ALA A 88 0.21 6.68 -7.52
N CYS A 89 -0.79 5.92 -7.98
CA CYS A 89 -1.82 6.41 -8.90
C CYS A 89 -2.67 7.51 -8.26
N ASN A 90 -3.11 7.31 -7.03
CA ASN A 90 -3.91 8.29 -6.31
C ASN A 90 -3.12 9.56 -5.97
N PHE A 91 -1.85 9.42 -5.60
CA PHE A 91 -0.98 10.56 -5.34
C PHE A 91 -0.77 11.40 -6.61
N LYS A 92 -0.53 10.76 -7.76
CA LYS A 92 -0.45 11.47 -9.04
C LYS A 92 -1.77 12.18 -9.39
N CYS A 93 -2.90 11.49 -9.22
CA CYS A 93 -4.22 12.06 -9.48
C CYS A 93 -4.45 13.32 -8.64
N ASN A 94 -4.13 13.27 -7.34
CA ASN A 94 -4.28 14.44 -6.45
C ASN A 94 -3.29 15.56 -6.79
N SER A 95 -2.03 15.22 -7.14
CA SER A 95 -1.04 16.22 -7.54
C SER A 95 -1.43 17.00 -8.80
N LEU A 96 -2.30 16.42 -9.65
CA LEU A 96 -2.84 17.10 -10.84
C LEU A 96 -4.06 17.99 -10.53
N ILE A 97 -4.69 17.82 -9.37
CA ILE A 97 -5.88 18.60 -8.96
C ILE A 97 -5.47 19.88 -8.22
N GLU A 98 -4.31 19.85 -7.54
CA GLU A 98 -3.78 20.99 -6.76
C GLU A 98 -2.78 21.87 -7.55
N SER A 99 -2.73 21.76 -8.89
CA SER A 99 -1.87 22.58 -9.76
C SER A 99 -2.56 23.82 -10.32
#